data_AF-A0A2G1ZVF8-F1
#
_entry.id   AF-A0A2G1ZVF8-F1
#
_cell.length_a   1.000
_cell.length_b   1.000
_cell.length_c   1.000
_cell.angle_alpha   90.00
_cell.angle_beta   90.00
_cell.angle_gamma   90.00
#
_symmetry.space_group_name_H-M   'P 1'
#
loop_
_entity.id
_entity.type
_entity.pdbx_description
1 polymer ?
#
loop_
_entity_poly.entity_id
_entity_poly.type
_entity_poly.pdbx_seq_one_letter_code
_entity_poly.pdbx_strand_id
1 'polypeptide(L)'
;MLAIAGTATTASAQGLGDILFTTNDTNGGSDTIQLLDYSNLTPSTLVTFAPGPISTNRLLGGIAQGPTGEFYFANSPLPPQNPSTASIIQVDNMFNPGLRTVSTLVASDPVQNVEGMAYDSVTNNLLFANNPGSFQGLPLREEGILGVDLSNPTNISVVVAEPSFNDPRPRDNAYNVVRSDRLRTGNFYIGAANGGIDDDPTLQPGQDREASVISRLVMNNPADPTVVSYTPLIDLSASITGLDRTLSLIRGIASADNGNLYIVEERTRSLYEIQLDSNGDYVSISKILDLDVELDSANTGIRHQPYSIIFNEFTGKLNYIERNIDSGNFDGRIVEVNLDGTGRTVLLDNVDASSLFAVPAPSALALLGLGGLAASRRRR
;
A
#
# COMPACT_ATOMS: atom_id res chain seq x y z
N MET A 1 50.85 -5.04 -30.80
CA MET A 1 49.52 -5.64 -30.53
C MET A 1 49.48 -6.04 -29.08
N LEU A 2 48.74 -5.30 -28.26
CA LEU A 2 48.58 -5.54 -26.82
C LEU A 2 47.16 -6.10 -26.63
N ALA A 3 47.05 -7.39 -26.30
CA ALA A 3 45.76 -8.02 -26.04
C ALA A 3 45.34 -7.70 -24.60
N ILE A 4 44.33 -6.85 -24.46
CA ILE A 4 43.65 -6.60 -23.18
C ILE A 4 42.71 -7.80 -22.96
N ALA A 5 43.09 -8.69 -22.05
CA ALA A 5 42.22 -9.75 -21.57
C ALA A 5 41.09 -9.12 -20.76
N GLY A 6 39.89 -9.09 -21.33
CA GLY A 6 38.67 -8.75 -20.62
C GLY A 6 38.35 -9.84 -19.61
N THR A 7 38.65 -9.59 -18.34
CA THR A 7 38.00 -10.30 -17.24
C THR A 7 36.52 -9.96 -17.30
N ALA A 8 35.71 -10.87 -17.85
CA ALA A 8 34.28 -10.89 -17.62
C ALA A 8 34.08 -11.11 -16.12
N THR A 9 33.94 -10.01 -15.37
CA THR A 9 33.32 -10.07 -14.06
C THR A 9 31.92 -10.59 -14.30
N THR A 10 31.69 -11.86 -13.95
CA THR A 10 30.35 -12.36 -13.68
C THR A 10 29.70 -11.36 -12.74
N ALA A 11 28.73 -10.60 -13.23
CA ALA A 11 27.90 -9.76 -12.40
C ALA A 11 27.31 -10.70 -11.34
N SER A 12 27.73 -10.50 -10.09
CA SER A 12 27.10 -11.12 -8.94
C SER A 12 25.59 -10.87 -9.06
N ALA A 13 24.79 -11.91 -8.81
CA ALA A 13 23.34 -11.84 -8.73
C ALA A 13 22.92 -10.48 -8.18
N GLN A 14 22.14 -9.73 -8.97
CA GLN A 14 21.51 -8.50 -8.50
C GLN A 14 20.88 -8.82 -7.15
N GLY A 15 21.26 -8.07 -6.10
CA GLY A 15 20.70 -8.28 -4.78
C GLY A 15 19.19 -8.31 -4.87
N LEU A 16 18.58 -9.32 -4.26
CA LEU A 16 17.13 -9.43 -4.12
C LEU A 16 16.62 -8.11 -3.52
N GLY A 17 15.50 -7.59 -4.02
CA GLY A 17 14.96 -6.33 -3.52
C GLY A 17 14.49 -6.47 -2.08
N ASP A 18 14.86 -5.49 -1.26
CA ASP A 18 14.49 -5.41 0.14
C ASP A 18 13.06 -4.87 0.31
N ILE A 19 12.52 -5.00 1.52
CA ILE A 19 11.20 -4.47 1.86
C ILE A 19 11.35 -3.32 2.84
N LEU A 20 10.92 -2.14 2.42
CA LEU A 20 10.66 -1.02 3.30
C LEU A 20 9.27 -1.20 3.92
N PHE A 21 9.16 -1.09 5.23
CA PHE A 21 7.89 -1.22 5.92
C PHE A 21 7.81 -0.29 7.12
N THR A 22 6.59 -0.07 7.58
CA THR A 22 6.28 0.74 8.76
C THR A 22 5.77 -0.14 9.89
N THR A 23 6.18 0.15 11.12
CA THR A 23 5.62 -0.51 12.31
C THR A 23 4.66 0.42 13.02
N ASN A 24 3.60 -0.14 13.58
CA ASN A 24 2.67 0.57 14.45
C ASN A 24 2.82 0.04 15.87
N ASP A 25 3.31 0.86 16.80
CA ASP A 25 3.40 0.45 18.21
C ASP A 25 2.17 0.94 18.97
N THR A 26 1.09 0.18 18.86
CA THR A 26 -0.18 0.52 19.49
C THR A 26 -0.18 0.40 21.02
N ASN A 27 0.93 -0.02 21.66
CA ASN A 27 1.11 0.02 23.12
C ASN A 27 1.67 1.36 23.61
N GLY A 28 1.78 2.34 22.73
CA GLY A 28 2.30 3.66 23.01
C GLY A 28 3.82 3.74 23.06
N GLY A 29 4.50 2.78 22.44
CA GLY A 29 5.92 2.92 22.12
C GLY A 29 6.12 3.72 20.82
N SER A 30 7.23 3.45 20.14
CA SER A 30 7.69 4.26 19.01
C SER A 30 7.40 3.58 17.68
N ASP A 31 6.62 4.24 16.83
CA ASP A 31 6.49 3.84 15.42
C ASP A 31 7.84 3.97 14.71
N THR A 32 8.06 3.10 13.73
CA THR A 32 9.33 3.10 12.99
C THR A 32 9.11 2.89 11.50
N ILE A 33 10.08 3.39 10.72
CA ILE A 33 10.30 2.97 9.33
C ILE A 33 11.48 2.01 9.36
N GLN A 34 11.28 0.80 8.85
CA GLN A 34 12.28 -0.27 8.87
C GLN A 34 12.55 -0.79 7.45
N LEU A 35 13.76 -1.31 7.26
CA LEU A 35 14.17 -2.04 6.06
C LEU A 35 14.42 -3.49 6.42
N LEU A 36 13.69 -4.41 5.81
CA LEU A 36 13.96 -5.84 5.86
C LEU A 36 14.91 -6.21 4.73
N ASP A 37 16.15 -6.53 5.08
CA ASP A 37 17.16 -7.00 4.14
C ASP A 37 16.85 -8.44 3.71
N TYR A 38 16.64 -8.64 2.41
CA TYR A 38 16.24 -9.95 1.86
C TYR A 38 17.32 -11.02 1.98
N SER A 39 18.59 -10.62 2.15
CA SER A 39 19.72 -11.54 2.19
C SER A 39 19.87 -12.26 3.53
N ASN A 40 19.41 -11.63 4.61
CA ASN A 40 19.57 -12.13 5.98
C ASN A 40 18.27 -12.09 6.80
N LEU A 41 17.18 -11.56 6.23
CA LEU A 41 15.86 -11.40 6.86
C LEU A 41 15.93 -10.67 8.22
N THR A 42 16.89 -9.76 8.38
CA THR A 42 17.06 -8.96 9.59
C THR A 42 16.53 -7.55 9.34
N PRO A 43 15.56 -7.07 10.13
CA PRO A 43 15.08 -5.72 10.00
C PRO A 43 16.09 -4.71 10.58
N SER A 44 16.24 -3.58 9.92
CA SER A 44 17.01 -2.44 10.40
C SER A 44 16.12 -1.21 10.51
N THR A 45 16.19 -0.50 11.64
CA THR A 45 15.43 0.73 11.84
C THR A 45 16.08 1.89 11.10
N LEU A 46 15.33 2.48 10.17
CA LEU A 46 15.75 3.69 9.46
C LEU A 46 15.32 4.93 10.23
N VAL A 47 14.05 5.04 10.59
CA VAL A 47 13.51 6.20 11.32
C VAL A 47 12.74 5.71 12.54
N THR A 48 12.89 6.42 13.65
CA THR A 48 12.11 6.21 14.88
C THR A 48 11.34 7.48 15.18
N PHE A 49 10.04 7.36 15.37
CA PHE A 49 9.19 8.48 15.78
C PHE A 49 9.09 8.53 17.30
N ALA A 50 8.82 9.72 17.83
CA ALA A 50 8.59 9.89 19.26
C ALA A 50 7.39 9.04 19.70
N PRO A 51 7.45 8.39 20.88
CA PRO A 51 6.33 7.62 21.39
C PRO A 51 5.11 8.50 21.62
N GLY A 52 3.92 7.95 21.39
CA GLY A 52 2.64 8.63 21.57
C GLY A 52 1.64 7.77 22.32
N PRO A 53 0.63 8.34 23.00
CA PRO A 53 -0.41 7.55 23.64
C PRO A 53 -1.20 6.70 22.63
N ILE A 54 -1.80 5.60 23.09
CA ILE A 54 -2.64 4.68 22.30
C ILE A 54 -3.76 5.43 21.54
N SER A 55 -4.31 6.48 22.14
CA SER A 55 -5.34 7.34 21.54
C SER A 55 -4.84 8.25 20.40
N THR A 56 -3.53 8.26 20.17
CA THR A 56 -2.86 8.95 19.04
C THR A 56 -2.18 7.95 18.11
N ASN A 57 -2.46 6.65 18.23
CA ASN A 57 -1.86 5.57 17.45
C ASN A 57 -1.76 5.98 15.99
N ARG A 58 -0.51 6.18 15.55
CA ARG A 58 -0.21 6.65 14.21
C ARG A 58 -0.20 5.43 13.32
N LEU A 59 -1.24 5.28 12.53
CA LEU A 59 -1.18 4.42 11.38
C LEU A 59 -0.21 5.04 10.40
N LEU A 60 0.99 4.48 10.36
CA LEU A 60 1.86 4.58 9.21
C LEU A 60 1.31 3.67 8.10
N GLY A 61 0.14 4.02 7.55
CA GLY A 61 -0.41 3.40 6.35
C GLY A 61 0.22 4.02 5.09
N GLY A 62 0.24 3.31 3.97
CA GLY A 62 0.74 3.83 2.70
C GLY A 62 2.24 4.16 2.67
N ILE A 63 2.90 3.76 1.59
CA ILE A 63 4.26 4.20 1.29
C ILE A 63 4.29 4.52 -0.20
N ALA A 64 4.79 5.71 -0.54
CA ALA A 64 5.01 6.10 -1.93
C ALA A 64 6.40 6.69 -2.10
N GLN A 65 7.01 6.47 -3.26
CA GLN A 65 8.27 7.11 -3.64
C GLN A 65 7.99 8.28 -4.58
N GLY A 66 8.58 9.43 -4.27
CA GLY A 66 8.51 10.63 -5.09
C GLY A 66 9.52 10.66 -6.25
N PRO A 67 9.44 11.69 -7.10
CA PRO A 67 10.24 11.78 -8.33
C PRO A 67 11.74 11.98 -8.10
N THR A 68 12.15 12.49 -6.92
CA THR A 68 13.57 12.74 -6.60
C THR A 68 14.18 11.65 -5.71
N GLY A 69 13.41 10.61 -5.38
CA GLY A 69 13.82 9.48 -4.54
C GLY A 69 13.49 9.67 -3.05
N GLU A 70 12.80 10.74 -2.69
CA GLU A 70 12.14 10.93 -1.41
C GLU A 70 11.02 9.90 -1.20
N PHE A 71 10.71 9.61 0.05
CA PHE A 71 9.61 8.72 0.41
C PHE A 71 8.55 9.46 1.21
N TYR A 72 7.30 9.12 0.96
CA TYR A 72 6.14 9.62 1.68
C TYR A 72 5.50 8.51 2.49
N PHE A 73 5.12 8.83 3.72
CA PHE A 73 4.47 7.92 4.66
C PHE A 73 3.21 8.58 5.18
N ALA A 74 2.07 7.89 5.19
CA ALA A 74 0.94 8.42 5.91
C ALA A 74 1.24 8.39 7.40
N ASN A 75 0.61 9.27 8.14
CA ASN A 75 0.70 9.33 9.57
C ASN A 75 -0.65 9.80 10.10
N SER A 76 -1.51 8.85 10.42
CA SER A 76 -2.91 9.12 10.74
C SER A 76 -3.30 8.52 12.09
N PRO A 77 -3.94 9.28 12.99
CA PRO A 77 -4.54 8.69 14.19
C PRO A 77 -5.74 7.81 13.83
N LEU A 78 -5.87 6.66 14.48
CA LEU A 78 -7.12 5.89 14.49
C LEU A 78 -7.65 5.74 15.94
N PRO A 79 -8.88 6.18 16.25
CA PRO A 79 -9.82 6.88 15.35
C PRO A 79 -9.34 8.30 14.99
N PRO A 80 -9.81 8.87 13.87
CA PRO A 80 -9.45 10.24 13.50
C PRO A 80 -9.93 11.26 14.54
N GLN A 81 -9.14 12.32 14.69
CA GLN A 81 -9.32 13.36 15.71
C GLN A 81 -9.95 14.64 15.13
N ASN A 82 -10.50 15.49 15.99
CA ASN A 82 -11.03 16.80 15.63
C ASN A 82 -10.42 17.90 16.54
N PRO A 83 -9.63 18.85 16.01
CA PRO A 83 -9.21 18.94 14.61
C PRO A 83 -8.32 17.75 14.19
N SER A 84 -8.24 17.48 12.88
CA SER A 84 -7.40 16.39 12.38
C SER A 84 -5.93 16.63 12.71
N THR A 85 -5.27 15.58 13.18
CA THR A 85 -3.81 15.54 13.37
C THR A 85 -3.13 14.59 12.37
N ALA A 86 -3.88 14.10 11.38
CA ALA A 86 -3.32 13.30 10.30
C ALA A 86 -2.36 14.14 9.45
N SER A 87 -1.38 13.46 8.86
CA SER A 87 -0.33 14.09 8.05
C SER A 87 0.28 13.11 7.07
N ILE A 88 1.00 13.66 6.11
CA ILE A 88 1.93 12.91 5.26
C ILE A 88 3.34 13.36 5.60
N ILE A 89 4.17 12.40 6.00
CA ILE A 89 5.57 12.62 6.34
C ILE A 89 6.40 12.42 5.08
N GLN A 90 7.31 13.34 4.81
CA GLN A 90 8.34 13.20 3.79
C GLN A 90 9.67 12.82 4.44
N VAL A 91 10.37 11.87 3.83
CA VAL A 91 11.71 11.47 4.22
C VAL A 91 12.63 11.54 3.01
N ASP A 92 13.54 12.49 2.99
CA ASP A 92 14.58 12.60 1.97
C ASP A 92 15.83 11.83 2.37
N ASN A 93 16.57 11.34 1.37
CA ASN A 93 17.81 10.59 1.58
C ASN A 93 17.62 9.39 2.54
N MET A 94 16.51 8.66 2.40
CA MET A 94 16.07 7.57 3.29
C MET A 94 17.19 6.60 3.69
N PHE A 95 18.07 6.24 2.76
CA PHE A 95 19.13 5.24 2.97
C PHE A 95 20.50 5.84 3.31
N ASN A 96 20.59 7.16 3.51
CA ASN A 96 21.83 7.84 3.93
C ASN A 96 21.62 8.51 5.29
N PRO A 97 21.96 7.84 6.41
CA PRO A 97 21.72 8.35 7.76
C PRO A 97 22.33 9.73 8.05
N GLY A 98 23.44 10.09 7.39
CA GLY A 98 24.11 11.38 7.58
C GLY A 98 23.45 12.56 6.85
N LEU A 99 22.58 12.29 5.86
CA LEU A 99 21.87 13.30 5.08
C LEU A 99 20.34 13.16 5.17
N ARG A 100 19.84 12.16 5.90
CA ARG A 100 18.41 11.88 6.03
C ARG A 100 17.72 13.05 6.73
N THR A 101 16.65 13.55 6.10
CA THR A 101 15.77 14.56 6.68
C THR A 101 14.36 13.99 6.77
N VAL A 102 13.66 14.31 7.86
CA VAL A 102 12.27 13.93 8.09
C VAL A 102 11.49 15.23 8.29
N SER A 103 10.44 15.44 7.51
CA SER A 103 9.59 16.63 7.56
C SER A 103 8.13 16.24 7.33
N THR A 104 7.23 17.18 7.63
CA THR A 104 5.81 17.06 7.27
C THR A 104 5.61 17.70 5.91
N LEU A 105 5.11 16.93 4.94
CA LEU A 105 4.72 17.45 3.62
C LEU A 105 3.41 18.25 3.76
N VAL A 106 2.41 17.61 4.34
CA VAL A 106 1.08 18.19 4.57
C VAL A 106 0.48 17.63 5.86
N ALA A 107 -0.37 18.38 6.53
CA ALA A 107 -1.03 17.97 7.76
C ALA A 107 -2.34 18.72 7.99
N SER A 108 -3.18 18.16 8.87
CA SER A 108 -4.48 18.71 9.27
C SER A 108 -5.50 18.71 8.13
N ASP A 109 -6.70 19.22 8.41
CA ASP A 109 -7.82 19.21 7.45
C ASP A 109 -7.43 19.81 6.09
N PRO A 110 -7.86 19.19 4.96
CA PRO A 110 -8.78 18.05 4.85
C PRO A 110 -8.15 16.66 5.05
N VAL A 111 -6.85 16.55 5.35
CA VAL A 111 -6.17 15.26 5.50
C VAL A 111 -6.65 14.55 6.76
N GLN A 112 -7.28 13.39 6.61
CA GLN A 112 -7.93 12.60 7.65
C GLN A 112 -7.87 11.10 7.31
N ASN A 113 -7.31 10.27 8.21
CA ASN A 113 -7.11 8.83 8.02
C ASN A 113 -6.66 8.45 6.59
N VAL A 114 -5.41 8.81 6.30
CA VAL A 114 -4.75 8.54 5.03
C VAL A 114 -4.40 7.06 4.92
N GLU A 115 -4.89 6.43 3.87
CA GLU A 115 -4.66 5.03 3.51
C GLU A 115 -4.28 4.94 2.04
N GLY A 116 -3.39 4.01 1.67
CA GLY A 116 -2.97 3.82 0.27
C GLY A 116 -2.29 5.07 -0.33
N MET A 117 -1.12 4.93 -0.91
CA MET A 117 -0.48 6.08 -1.55
C MET A 117 0.19 5.68 -2.85
N ALA A 118 0.09 6.55 -3.84
CA ALA A 118 0.80 6.41 -5.10
C ALA A 118 1.21 7.79 -5.62
N TYR A 119 2.44 7.89 -6.11
CA TYR A 119 2.88 9.07 -6.83
C TYR A 119 2.38 9.02 -8.28
N ASP A 120 1.81 10.12 -8.74
CA ASP A 120 1.48 10.34 -10.14
C ASP A 120 2.52 11.25 -10.82
N SER A 121 3.33 10.66 -11.69
CA SER A 121 4.30 11.40 -12.49
C SER A 121 3.68 12.27 -13.59
N VAL A 122 2.40 12.05 -13.96
CA VAL A 122 1.76 12.82 -15.04
C VAL A 122 1.42 14.23 -14.54
N THR A 123 0.82 14.32 -13.36
CA THR A 123 0.39 15.59 -12.75
C THR A 123 1.29 16.07 -11.62
N ASN A 124 2.32 15.29 -11.28
CA ASN A 124 3.20 15.53 -10.13
C ASN A 124 2.45 15.62 -8.79
N ASN A 125 1.40 14.80 -8.64
CA ASN A 125 0.63 14.71 -7.41
C ASN A 125 0.97 13.44 -6.63
N LEU A 126 0.93 13.53 -5.32
CA LEU A 126 0.82 12.37 -4.45
C LEU A 126 -0.66 12.07 -4.21
N LEU A 127 -1.14 10.95 -4.75
CA LEU A 127 -2.52 10.48 -4.58
C LEU A 127 -2.63 9.61 -3.33
N PHE A 128 -3.71 9.77 -2.58
CA PHE A 128 -4.00 8.97 -1.40
C PHE A 128 -5.50 8.83 -1.14
N ALA A 129 -5.91 7.73 -0.49
CA ALA A 129 -7.27 7.60 -0.01
C ALA A 129 -7.40 8.32 1.34
N ASN A 130 -8.41 9.17 1.45
CA ASN A 130 -8.77 9.88 2.67
C ASN A 130 -10.08 9.28 3.19
N ASN A 131 -9.99 8.45 4.22
CA ASN A 131 -11.12 7.68 4.71
C ASN A 131 -11.29 7.86 6.23
N PRO A 132 -11.81 8.99 6.71
CA PRO A 132 -11.97 9.27 8.13
C PRO A 132 -12.86 8.26 8.89
N GLY A 133 -13.52 7.33 8.22
CA GLY A 133 -13.96 6.08 8.83
C GLY A 133 -14.85 6.17 10.10
N SER A 134 -15.51 7.30 10.32
CA SER A 134 -16.17 7.61 11.59
C SER A 134 -17.64 7.92 11.40
N PHE A 135 -18.48 7.45 12.33
CA PHE A 135 -19.88 7.89 12.42
C PHE A 135 -20.04 9.32 12.92
N GLN A 136 -18.96 9.91 13.45
CA GLN A 136 -19.00 11.26 14.01
C GLN A 136 -18.89 12.27 12.87
N GLY A 137 -19.70 13.32 12.92
CA GLY A 137 -19.55 14.47 12.03
C GLY A 137 -18.24 15.19 12.35
N LEU A 138 -17.23 14.98 11.51
CA LEU A 138 -15.98 15.74 11.55
C LEU A 138 -16.15 17.03 10.71
N PRO A 139 -15.74 18.21 11.21
CA PRO A 139 -15.66 19.42 10.40
C PRO A 139 -14.76 19.17 9.18
N LEU A 140 -15.11 19.75 8.03
CA LEU A 140 -14.32 19.66 6.79
C LEU A 140 -13.97 18.22 6.40
N ARG A 141 -14.86 17.27 6.71
CA ARG A 141 -14.75 15.88 6.30
C ARG A 141 -14.77 15.80 4.79
N GLU A 142 -13.68 15.33 4.21
CA GLU A 142 -13.56 14.99 2.80
C GLU A 142 -13.30 13.48 2.70
N GLU A 143 -14.17 12.75 2.02
CA GLU A 143 -13.98 11.32 1.75
C GLU A 143 -13.74 11.15 0.25
N GLY A 144 -12.66 10.46 -0.11
CA GLY A 144 -12.26 10.43 -1.50
C GLY A 144 -10.83 10.01 -1.74
N ILE A 145 -10.46 10.10 -3.01
CA ILE A 145 -9.06 10.16 -3.43
C ILE A 145 -8.67 11.62 -3.49
N LEU A 146 -7.70 12.00 -2.66
CA LEU A 146 -7.13 13.34 -2.62
C LEU A 146 -5.75 13.32 -3.30
N GLY A 147 -5.35 14.48 -3.81
CA GLY A 147 -4.05 14.71 -4.43
C GLY A 147 -3.33 15.89 -3.80
N VAL A 148 -2.07 15.70 -3.39
CA VAL A 148 -1.16 16.79 -2.98
C VAL A 148 -0.26 17.16 -4.15
N ASP A 149 -0.30 18.41 -4.60
CA ASP A 149 0.64 18.91 -5.60
C ASP A 149 2.03 19.02 -4.99
N LEU A 150 2.98 18.20 -5.45
CA LEU A 150 4.33 18.19 -4.88
C LEU A 150 5.13 19.47 -5.20
N SER A 151 4.70 20.27 -6.17
CA SER A 151 5.28 21.60 -6.44
C SER A 151 4.70 22.68 -5.53
N ASN A 152 3.50 22.46 -4.97
CA ASN A 152 2.87 23.34 -3.99
C ASN A 152 2.07 22.51 -2.98
N PRO A 153 2.73 21.94 -1.93
CA PRO A 153 2.07 21.02 -1.01
C PRO A 153 0.92 21.60 -0.18
N THR A 154 0.71 22.93 -0.25
CA THR A 154 -0.47 23.59 0.32
C THR A 154 -1.73 23.42 -0.52
N ASN A 155 -1.58 22.99 -1.78
CA ASN A 155 -2.66 22.72 -2.70
C ASN A 155 -3.05 21.24 -2.65
N ILE A 156 -4.11 20.95 -1.90
CA ILE A 156 -4.74 19.64 -1.83
C ILE A 156 -6.03 19.70 -2.66
N SER A 157 -6.18 18.79 -3.61
CA SER A 157 -7.39 18.68 -4.43
C SER A 157 -8.12 17.37 -4.18
N VAL A 158 -9.45 17.41 -4.28
CA VAL A 158 -10.27 16.19 -4.34
C VAL A 158 -10.25 15.71 -5.78
N VAL A 159 -9.58 14.58 -6.02
CA VAL A 159 -9.43 13.97 -7.35
C VAL A 159 -10.64 13.11 -7.70
N VAL A 160 -11.09 12.30 -6.74
CA VAL A 160 -12.33 11.54 -6.82
C VAL A 160 -13.07 11.71 -5.51
N ALA A 161 -14.25 12.32 -5.53
CA ALA A 161 -15.12 12.37 -4.37
C ALA A 161 -15.77 11.00 -4.13
N GLU A 162 -16.05 10.67 -2.88
CA GLU A 162 -16.98 9.58 -2.58
C GLU A 162 -18.37 9.88 -3.21
N PRO A 163 -19.06 8.88 -3.79
CA PRO A 163 -20.43 9.07 -4.26
C PRO A 163 -21.36 9.52 -3.11
N SER A 164 -22.37 10.32 -3.41
CA SER A 164 -23.32 10.78 -2.39
C SER A 164 -24.19 9.61 -1.89
N PHE A 165 -24.17 9.34 -0.59
CA PHE A 165 -25.05 8.35 0.07
C PHE A 165 -25.85 8.98 1.22
N ASN A 166 -26.93 8.32 1.64
CA ASN A 166 -27.76 8.77 2.77
C ASN A 166 -27.07 8.42 4.10
N ASP A 167 -26.64 9.44 4.85
CA ASP A 167 -26.17 9.32 6.24
C ASP A 167 -27.29 8.86 7.22
N PRO A 168 -26.96 8.19 8.35
CA PRO A 168 -25.65 7.75 8.82
C PRO A 168 -25.40 6.25 8.56
N ARG A 169 -24.18 5.89 8.15
CA ARG A 169 -23.68 4.50 8.17
C ARG A 169 -22.32 4.42 8.89
N PRO A 170 -21.97 3.27 9.49
CA PRO A 170 -20.58 2.95 9.82
C PRO A 170 -19.76 3.14 8.57
N ARG A 171 -18.72 3.97 8.65
CA ARG A 171 -17.88 4.33 7.51
C ARG A 171 -16.61 3.48 7.65
N ASP A 172 -16.52 2.37 6.95
CA ASP A 172 -15.23 1.82 6.47
C ASP A 172 -15.23 1.91 4.92
N ASN A 173 -16.06 2.82 4.36
CA ASN A 173 -16.73 2.63 3.07
C ASN A 173 -16.12 3.28 1.83
N ALA A 174 -15.25 4.28 1.92
CA ALA A 174 -14.96 5.06 0.71
C ALA A 174 -13.85 4.43 -0.13
N TYR A 175 -12.63 4.42 0.40
CA TYR A 175 -11.42 4.08 -0.34
C TYR A 175 -10.34 3.64 0.65
N ASN A 176 -9.76 2.47 0.42
CA ASN A 176 -8.74 1.91 1.32
C ASN A 176 -7.40 1.69 0.61
N VAL A 177 -7.41 1.73 -0.73
CA VAL A 177 -6.23 1.43 -1.54
C VAL A 177 -6.15 2.37 -2.74
N VAL A 178 -4.97 2.96 -2.93
CA VAL A 178 -4.55 3.62 -4.16
C VAL A 178 -3.27 2.93 -4.62
N ARG A 179 -3.31 2.30 -5.80
CA ARG A 179 -2.15 1.59 -6.37
C ARG A 179 -1.88 2.04 -7.79
N SER A 180 -0.65 2.41 -8.10
CA SER A 180 -0.26 2.68 -9.48
C SER A 180 -0.31 1.41 -10.34
N ASP A 181 -0.75 1.57 -11.57
CA ASP A 181 -0.59 0.58 -12.61
C ASP A 181 0.87 0.56 -13.07
N ARG A 182 1.51 -0.61 -12.97
CA ARG A 182 2.93 -0.75 -13.33
C ARG A 182 3.17 -0.65 -14.83
N LEU A 183 2.19 -0.99 -15.66
CA LEU A 183 2.34 -1.05 -17.11
C LEU A 183 1.89 0.24 -17.80
N ARG A 184 1.10 1.08 -17.11
CA ARG A 184 0.48 2.28 -17.70
C ARG A 184 0.61 3.47 -16.76
N THR A 185 1.61 4.31 -17.01
CA THR A 185 1.82 5.56 -16.28
C THR A 185 0.55 6.44 -16.29
N GLY A 186 0.18 7.00 -15.14
CA GLY A 186 -1.02 7.81 -14.97
C GLY A 186 -2.30 6.99 -14.71
N ASN A 187 -2.24 5.66 -14.78
CA ASN A 187 -3.33 4.79 -14.37
C ASN A 187 -3.15 4.32 -12.92
N PHE A 188 -4.25 4.25 -12.20
CA PHE A 188 -4.31 3.80 -10.82
C PHE A 188 -5.49 2.87 -10.62
N TYR A 189 -5.32 1.90 -9.74
CA TYR A 189 -6.37 1.05 -9.23
C TYR A 189 -6.77 1.54 -7.84
N ILE A 190 -8.06 1.78 -7.70
CA ILE A 190 -8.67 2.33 -6.51
C ILE A 190 -9.57 1.25 -5.91
N GLY A 191 -9.26 0.83 -4.68
CA GLY A 191 -10.06 -0.16 -3.96
C GLY A 191 -10.99 0.51 -2.97
N ALA A 192 -12.27 0.17 -3.03
CA ALA A 192 -13.28 0.54 -2.05
C ALA A 192 -13.77 -0.73 -1.33
N ALA A 193 -13.89 -0.69 0.00
CA ALA A 193 -14.42 -1.82 0.77
C ALA A 193 -15.87 -2.12 0.44
N ASN A 194 -16.65 -1.12 0.04
CA ASN A 194 -18.08 -1.23 -0.22
C ASN A 194 -18.44 -0.51 -1.53
N GLY A 195 -19.61 -0.81 -2.09
CA GLY A 195 -20.14 -0.16 -3.30
C GLY A 195 -20.59 -1.10 -4.42
N GLY A 196 -20.39 -2.41 -4.25
CA GLY A 196 -20.90 -3.42 -5.17
C GLY A 196 -22.33 -3.85 -4.84
N ILE A 197 -22.88 -4.74 -5.67
CA ILE A 197 -24.32 -5.05 -5.68
C ILE A 197 -24.77 -6.10 -4.66
N ASP A 198 -23.93 -7.09 -4.35
CA ASP A 198 -24.26 -8.17 -3.43
C ASP A 198 -23.82 -7.82 -2.00
N ASP A 199 -24.55 -8.36 -1.03
CA ASP A 199 -24.13 -8.40 0.37
C ASP A 199 -23.47 -9.76 0.69
N ASP A 200 -22.46 -9.80 1.57
CA ASP A 200 -22.00 -11.04 2.20
C ASP A 200 -23.04 -11.49 3.26
N PRO A 201 -23.75 -12.61 3.02
CA PRO A 201 -24.81 -13.07 3.92
C PRO A 201 -24.29 -13.63 5.26
N THR A 202 -22.97 -13.84 5.38
CA THR A 202 -22.36 -14.33 6.63
C THR A 202 -22.12 -13.21 7.65
N LEU A 203 -22.21 -11.96 7.21
CA LEU A 203 -22.03 -10.77 8.04
C LEU A 203 -23.37 -10.22 8.54
N GLN A 204 -23.38 -9.69 9.76
CA GLN A 204 -24.56 -9.08 10.34
C GLN A 204 -24.87 -7.74 9.65
N PRO A 205 -26.16 -7.35 9.52
CA PRO A 205 -26.53 -6.02 9.04
C PRO A 205 -25.80 -4.92 9.83
N GLY A 206 -25.14 -4.00 9.12
CA GLY A 206 -24.32 -2.93 9.72
C GLY A 206 -22.84 -3.28 9.92
N GLN A 207 -22.40 -4.47 9.51
CA GLN A 207 -21.00 -4.78 9.24
C GLN A 207 -20.74 -4.56 7.75
N ASP A 208 -19.51 -4.20 7.36
CA ASP A 208 -19.06 -3.98 5.96
C ASP A 208 -19.31 -5.21 5.10
N ARG A 209 -20.55 -5.31 4.60
CA ARG A 209 -21.11 -6.50 3.95
C ARG A 209 -21.30 -6.28 2.46
N GLU A 210 -21.37 -5.03 2.01
CA GLU A 210 -21.52 -4.74 0.60
C GLU A 210 -20.25 -5.20 -0.11
N ALA A 211 -20.37 -5.72 -1.32
CA ALA A 211 -19.22 -6.12 -2.10
C ALA A 211 -18.24 -4.95 -2.29
N SER A 212 -16.95 -5.25 -2.18
CA SER A 212 -15.88 -4.32 -2.52
C SER A 212 -15.86 -4.08 -4.04
N VAL A 213 -15.39 -2.90 -4.43
CA VAL A 213 -15.25 -2.51 -5.84
C VAL A 213 -13.81 -2.09 -6.09
N ILE A 214 -13.29 -2.49 -7.25
CA ILE A 214 -12.04 -1.95 -7.78
C ILE A 214 -12.38 -1.10 -8.99
N SER A 215 -11.92 0.14 -8.97
CA SER A 215 -12.08 1.09 -10.07
C SER A 215 -10.73 1.46 -10.67
N ARG A 216 -10.73 1.82 -11.94
CA ARG A 216 -9.59 2.39 -12.64
C ARG A 216 -9.74 3.90 -12.70
N LEU A 217 -8.75 4.58 -12.15
CA LEU A 217 -8.56 6.02 -12.24
C LEU A 217 -7.47 6.30 -13.28
N VAL A 218 -7.72 7.23 -14.19
CA VAL A 218 -6.75 7.69 -15.18
C VAL A 218 -6.55 9.20 -15.04
N MET A 219 -5.32 9.58 -14.72
CA MET A 219 -4.86 10.96 -14.65
C MET A 219 -4.51 11.42 -16.08
N ASN A 220 -5.48 12.05 -16.75
CA ASN A 220 -5.42 12.32 -18.19
C ASN A 220 -4.81 13.68 -18.56
N ASN A 221 -4.64 14.58 -17.60
CA ASN A 221 -4.24 15.96 -17.88
C ASN A 221 -3.13 16.45 -16.93
N PRO A 222 -1.88 16.60 -17.42
CA PRO A 222 -0.78 17.16 -16.65
C PRO A 222 -1.06 18.54 -16.03
N ALA A 223 -1.97 19.32 -16.63
CA ALA A 223 -2.28 20.68 -16.19
C ALA A 223 -3.41 20.76 -15.14
N ASP A 224 -4.18 19.69 -14.94
CA ASP A 224 -5.32 19.69 -14.01
C ASP A 224 -5.57 18.28 -13.43
N PRO A 225 -5.25 18.03 -12.15
CA PRO A 225 -5.43 16.74 -11.52
C PRO A 225 -6.89 16.37 -11.26
N THR A 226 -7.85 17.27 -11.50
CA THR A 226 -9.29 16.99 -11.39
C THR A 226 -9.88 16.46 -12.70
N VAL A 227 -9.17 16.61 -13.82
CA VAL A 227 -9.60 16.07 -15.11
C VAL A 227 -9.17 14.60 -15.21
N VAL A 228 -10.01 13.74 -14.66
CA VAL A 228 -9.76 12.30 -14.56
C VAL A 228 -10.83 11.49 -15.29
N SER A 229 -10.46 10.28 -15.70
CA SER A 229 -11.44 9.23 -15.98
C SER A 229 -11.49 8.29 -14.80
N TYR A 230 -12.67 8.04 -14.26
CA TYR A 230 -12.88 7.11 -13.16
C TYR A 230 -13.96 6.11 -13.57
N THR A 231 -13.58 4.84 -13.69
CA THR A 231 -14.45 3.78 -14.23
C THR A 231 -14.37 2.54 -13.35
N PRO A 232 -15.50 1.94 -12.94
CA PRO A 232 -15.49 0.63 -12.29
C PRO A 232 -14.78 -0.40 -13.18
N LEU A 233 -13.83 -1.14 -12.60
CA LEU A 233 -13.14 -2.24 -13.28
C LEU A 233 -13.81 -3.57 -12.96
N ILE A 234 -14.11 -3.80 -11.68
CA ILE A 234 -14.77 -5.01 -11.21
C ILE A 234 -15.55 -4.74 -9.92
N ASP A 235 -16.76 -5.26 -9.86
CA ASP A 235 -17.56 -5.43 -8.65
C ASP A 235 -17.30 -6.85 -8.10
N LEU A 236 -16.87 -6.94 -6.84
CA LEU A 236 -16.47 -8.21 -6.21
C LEU A 236 -17.65 -9.00 -5.59
N SER A 237 -18.86 -8.70 -6.03
CA SER A 237 -20.07 -9.47 -5.78
C SER A 237 -19.93 -10.91 -6.30
N ALA A 238 -20.45 -11.89 -5.54
CA ALA A 238 -20.45 -13.30 -5.95
C ALA A 238 -21.17 -13.49 -7.30
N SER A 239 -22.25 -12.75 -7.55
CA SER A 239 -23.01 -12.78 -8.79
C SER A 239 -22.25 -12.27 -10.03
N ILE A 240 -21.21 -11.45 -9.83
CA ILE A 240 -20.36 -10.91 -10.89
C ILE A 240 -19.08 -11.74 -11.06
N THR A 241 -18.45 -12.09 -9.95
CA THR A 241 -17.17 -12.81 -9.93
C THR A 241 -17.32 -14.31 -10.19
N GLY A 242 -18.50 -14.89 -9.91
CA GLY A 242 -18.71 -16.33 -9.94
C GLY A 242 -18.06 -17.09 -8.78
N LEU A 243 -17.52 -16.36 -7.78
CA LEU A 243 -17.02 -16.95 -6.54
C LEU A 243 -18.19 -17.46 -5.68
N ASP A 244 -17.89 -18.34 -4.73
CA ASP A 244 -18.86 -18.89 -3.79
C ASP A 244 -19.33 -17.86 -2.74
N ARG A 245 -18.59 -16.77 -2.58
CA ARG A 245 -18.85 -15.69 -1.63
C ARG A 245 -18.53 -14.32 -2.21
N THR A 246 -19.26 -13.32 -1.74
CA THR A 246 -18.96 -11.91 -1.97
C THR A 246 -17.71 -11.52 -1.21
N LEU A 247 -16.83 -10.75 -1.85
CA LEU A 247 -15.64 -10.19 -1.22
C LEU A 247 -15.99 -8.78 -0.72
N SER A 248 -16.13 -8.60 0.60
CA SER A 248 -16.68 -7.36 1.18
C SER A 248 -15.65 -6.47 1.87
N LEU A 249 -14.38 -6.89 1.95
CA LEU A 249 -13.34 -6.08 2.57
C LEU A 249 -11.96 -6.36 1.97
N ILE A 250 -11.71 -5.79 0.80
CA ILE A 250 -10.33 -5.74 0.27
C ILE A 250 -9.47 -4.78 1.11
N ARG A 251 -8.27 -5.22 1.46
CA ARG A 251 -7.30 -4.43 2.24
C ARG A 251 -6.05 -4.04 1.46
N GLY A 252 -5.84 -4.60 0.27
CA GLY A 252 -4.69 -4.29 -0.54
C GLY A 252 -4.85 -4.73 -1.99
N ILE A 253 -4.18 -4.00 -2.89
CA ILE A 253 -4.09 -4.28 -4.32
C ILE A 253 -2.62 -4.16 -4.72
N ALA A 254 -2.11 -5.17 -5.41
CA ALA A 254 -0.82 -5.17 -6.07
C ALA A 254 -1.02 -5.34 -7.58
N SER A 255 -0.47 -4.42 -8.37
CA SER A 255 -0.30 -4.61 -9.82
C SER A 255 1.05 -5.27 -10.06
N ALA A 256 1.09 -6.35 -10.84
CA ALA A 256 2.32 -7.08 -11.18
C ALA A 256 2.73 -6.86 -12.64
N ASP A 257 3.95 -7.27 -12.98
CA ASP A 257 4.52 -7.06 -14.32
C ASP A 257 3.85 -7.93 -15.42
N ASN A 258 3.05 -8.94 -15.04
CA ASN A 258 2.23 -9.70 -15.97
C ASN A 258 0.92 -8.98 -16.37
N GLY A 259 0.65 -7.80 -15.79
CA GLY A 259 -0.56 -7.01 -16.05
C GLY A 259 -1.78 -7.38 -15.21
N ASN A 260 -1.70 -8.44 -14.39
CA ASN A 260 -2.77 -8.85 -13.49
C ASN A 260 -2.71 -8.06 -12.17
N LEU A 261 -3.83 -8.10 -11.45
CA LEU A 261 -3.93 -7.58 -10.09
C LEU A 261 -3.97 -8.73 -9.09
N TYR A 262 -3.41 -8.47 -7.92
CA TYR A 262 -3.49 -9.37 -6.78
C TYR A 262 -4.08 -8.60 -5.63
N ILE A 263 -5.08 -9.20 -4.99
CA ILE A 263 -5.77 -8.56 -3.87
C ILE A 263 -5.71 -9.44 -2.63
N VAL A 264 -5.74 -8.78 -1.49
CA VAL A 264 -5.96 -9.42 -0.19
C VAL A 264 -7.34 -9.05 0.31
N GLU A 265 -8.09 -10.04 0.78
CA GLU A 265 -9.44 -9.87 1.30
C GLU A 265 -9.50 -10.41 2.73
N GLU A 266 -9.98 -9.56 3.64
CA GLU A 266 -9.89 -9.80 5.07
C GLU A 266 -10.89 -10.86 5.55
N ARG A 267 -12.13 -10.85 5.04
CA ARG A 267 -13.23 -11.68 5.59
C ARG A 267 -13.13 -13.15 5.20
N THR A 268 -12.73 -13.41 3.97
CA THR A 268 -12.41 -14.72 3.39
C THR A 268 -10.98 -15.15 3.68
N ARG A 269 -10.15 -14.26 4.26
CA ARG A 269 -8.76 -14.52 4.66
C ARG A 269 -7.95 -15.16 3.53
N SER A 270 -8.05 -14.56 2.34
CA SER A 270 -7.56 -15.15 1.11
C SER A 270 -6.86 -14.12 0.23
N LEU A 271 -6.00 -14.62 -0.66
CA LEU A 271 -5.43 -13.84 -1.76
C LEU A 271 -6.09 -14.29 -3.06
N TYR A 272 -6.35 -13.31 -3.93
CA TYR A 272 -6.95 -13.56 -5.24
C TYR A 272 -6.12 -12.93 -6.35
N GLU A 273 -6.04 -13.61 -7.49
CA GLU A 273 -5.59 -13.05 -8.75
C GLU A 273 -6.80 -12.58 -9.55
N ILE A 274 -6.77 -11.32 -10.00
CA ILE A 274 -7.68 -10.76 -10.98
C ILE A 274 -6.92 -10.64 -12.29
N GLN A 275 -7.33 -11.45 -13.26
CA GLN A 275 -6.76 -11.44 -14.60
C GLN A 275 -7.36 -10.30 -15.41
N LEU A 276 -6.47 -9.53 -16.05
CA LEU A 276 -6.83 -8.45 -16.94
C LEU A 276 -6.44 -8.78 -18.38
N ASP A 277 -7.17 -8.25 -19.35
CA ASP A 277 -6.78 -8.34 -20.76
C ASP A 277 -5.68 -7.32 -21.10
N SER A 278 -5.25 -7.27 -22.36
CA SER A 278 -4.23 -6.31 -22.81
C SER A 278 -4.67 -4.84 -22.71
N ASN A 279 -5.97 -4.56 -22.65
CA ASN A 279 -6.52 -3.23 -22.41
C ASN A 279 -6.66 -2.93 -20.91
N GLY A 280 -6.31 -3.90 -20.05
CA GLY A 280 -6.46 -3.84 -18.62
C GLY A 280 -7.91 -3.89 -18.15
N ASP A 281 -8.78 -4.51 -18.94
CA ASP A 281 -10.17 -4.78 -18.60
C ASP A 281 -10.29 -6.14 -17.90
N TYR A 282 -11.28 -6.28 -17.01
CA TYR A 282 -11.49 -7.50 -16.22
C TYR A 282 -11.82 -8.72 -17.11
N VAL A 283 -11.15 -9.84 -16.84
CA VAL A 283 -11.39 -11.13 -17.51
C VAL A 283 -11.95 -12.17 -16.54
N SER A 284 -11.23 -12.43 -15.44
CA SER A 284 -11.60 -13.43 -14.45
C SER A 284 -10.94 -13.18 -13.11
N ILE A 285 -11.46 -13.79 -12.06
CA ILE A 285 -10.86 -13.81 -10.72
C ILE A 285 -10.70 -15.24 -10.24
N SER A 286 -9.60 -15.53 -9.54
CA SER A 286 -9.36 -16.83 -8.93
C SER A 286 -8.71 -16.67 -7.57
N LYS A 287 -9.10 -17.52 -6.61
CA LYS A 287 -8.42 -17.62 -5.32
C LYS A 287 -7.09 -18.33 -5.52
N ILE A 288 -5.99 -17.71 -5.10
CA ILE A 288 -4.64 -18.29 -5.20
C ILE A 288 -4.11 -18.78 -3.86
N LEU A 289 -4.58 -18.21 -2.75
CA LEU A 289 -4.17 -18.60 -1.40
C LEU A 289 -5.37 -18.53 -0.45
N ASP A 290 -5.52 -19.54 0.40
CA ASP A 290 -6.54 -19.61 1.43
C ASP A 290 -5.88 -19.80 2.81
N LEU A 291 -5.86 -18.76 3.64
CA LEU A 291 -5.19 -18.82 4.94
C LEU A 291 -5.97 -19.65 5.97
N ASP A 292 -7.23 -19.99 5.71
CA ASP A 292 -8.00 -20.90 6.58
C ASP A 292 -7.59 -22.35 6.40
N VAL A 293 -7.33 -22.75 5.16
CA VAL A 293 -6.91 -24.12 4.84
C VAL A 293 -5.42 -24.31 5.16
N GLU A 294 -4.63 -23.26 4.98
CA GLU A 294 -3.21 -23.25 5.31
C GLU A 294 -2.90 -22.96 6.79
N LEU A 295 -3.87 -23.18 7.69
CA LEU A 295 -3.65 -23.14 9.14
C LEU A 295 -2.31 -23.78 9.45
N ASP A 296 -1.39 -22.92 9.88
CA ASP A 296 0.04 -23.16 10.01
C ASP A 296 0.28 -24.62 10.40
N SER A 297 0.87 -25.40 9.50
CA SER A 297 1.17 -26.83 9.72
C SER A 297 1.94 -27.11 11.03
N ALA A 298 2.39 -26.05 11.71
CA ALA A 298 2.88 -26.02 13.08
C ALA A 298 1.82 -26.15 14.21
N ASN A 299 0.51 -26.35 13.95
CA ASN A 299 -0.51 -26.61 14.99
C ASN A 299 -0.63 -25.51 16.06
N THR A 300 -0.25 -24.25 15.77
CA THR A 300 -0.32 -23.16 16.76
C THR A 300 -1.76 -22.75 17.08
N GLY A 301 -2.72 -23.10 16.21
CA GLY A 301 -4.12 -22.71 16.34
C GLY A 301 -4.36 -21.21 16.17
N ILE A 302 -3.34 -20.46 15.73
CA ILE A 302 -3.40 -19.02 15.49
C ILE A 302 -3.92 -18.78 14.08
N ARG A 303 -5.03 -18.08 13.97
CA ARG A 303 -5.59 -17.59 12.72
C ARG A 303 -4.99 -16.24 12.39
N HIS A 304 -4.73 -16.08 11.10
CA HIS A 304 -4.24 -14.84 10.51
C HIS A 304 -5.22 -14.32 9.47
N GLN A 305 -5.20 -13.01 9.25
CA GLN A 305 -5.90 -12.35 8.14
C GLN A 305 -4.94 -11.44 7.37
N PRO A 306 -5.09 -11.31 6.05
CA PRO A 306 -4.20 -10.48 5.27
C PRO A 306 -4.63 -8.99 5.33
N TYR A 307 -3.67 -8.06 5.35
CA TYR A 307 -3.97 -6.63 5.53
C TYR A 307 -3.32 -5.69 4.48
N SER A 308 -2.20 -6.06 3.87
CA SER A 308 -1.56 -5.26 2.83
C SER A 308 -0.82 -6.18 1.89
N ILE A 309 -0.66 -5.77 0.62
CA ILE A 309 0.05 -6.55 -0.40
C ILE A 309 0.80 -5.63 -1.35
N ILE A 310 2.00 -6.06 -1.74
CA ILE A 310 2.78 -5.48 -2.83
C ILE A 310 3.28 -6.59 -3.75
N PHE A 311 3.53 -6.23 -5.01
CA PHE A 311 4.39 -7.01 -5.88
C PHE A 311 5.81 -6.48 -5.73
N ASN A 312 6.76 -7.37 -5.43
CA ASN A 312 8.18 -7.06 -5.38
C ASN A 312 8.82 -7.40 -6.72
N GLU A 313 9.07 -6.39 -7.53
CA GLU A 313 9.63 -6.52 -8.87
C GLU A 313 11.04 -7.12 -8.91
N PHE A 314 11.75 -7.09 -7.79
CA PHE A 314 13.12 -7.60 -7.72
C PHE A 314 13.15 -9.09 -7.41
N THR A 315 12.08 -9.64 -6.81
CA THR A 315 11.94 -11.08 -6.54
C THR A 315 10.91 -11.76 -7.45
N GLY A 316 10.04 -10.99 -8.11
CA GLY A 316 8.96 -11.49 -8.95
C GLY A 316 7.82 -12.13 -8.15
N LYS A 317 7.67 -11.76 -6.88
CA LYS A 317 6.75 -12.39 -5.93
C LYS A 317 5.87 -11.37 -5.22
N LEU A 318 4.83 -11.87 -4.54
CA LEU A 318 3.96 -11.04 -3.71
C LEU A 318 4.51 -11.03 -2.29
N ASN A 319 4.62 -9.84 -1.70
CA ASN A 319 4.82 -9.69 -0.27
C ASN A 319 3.56 -9.12 0.36
N TYR A 320 3.13 -9.69 1.48
CA TYR A 320 1.92 -9.27 2.15
C TYR A 320 2.06 -9.35 3.68
N ILE A 321 1.18 -8.63 4.36
CA ILE A 321 1.13 -8.59 5.83
C ILE A 321 0.03 -9.52 6.30
N GLU A 322 0.34 -10.36 7.28
CA GLU A 322 -0.63 -11.13 8.05
C GLU A 322 -0.78 -10.54 9.45
N ARG A 323 -2.02 -10.38 9.90
CA ARG A 323 -2.35 -9.97 11.26
C ARG A 323 -2.96 -11.15 12.01
N ASN A 324 -2.46 -11.41 13.21
CA ASN A 324 -3.07 -12.36 14.13
C ASN A 324 -4.44 -11.84 14.58
N ILE A 325 -5.47 -12.68 14.49
CA ILE A 325 -6.85 -12.34 14.89
C ILE A 325 -7.31 -13.04 16.17
N ASP A 326 -6.50 -13.95 16.70
CA ASP A 326 -6.83 -14.76 17.88
C ASP A 326 -6.18 -14.24 19.16
N SER A 327 -5.00 -13.64 19.05
CA SER A 327 -4.35 -12.99 20.19
C SER A 327 -4.61 -11.49 20.13
N GLY A 328 -4.96 -10.88 21.26
CA GLY A 328 -4.86 -9.41 21.42
C GLY A 328 -3.42 -8.89 21.43
N ASN A 329 -2.44 -9.71 21.01
CA ASN A 329 -1.02 -9.40 20.89
C ASN A 329 -0.64 -9.16 19.43
N PHE A 330 0.45 -8.40 19.27
CA PHE A 330 1.00 -7.85 18.01
C PHE A 330 1.79 -8.86 17.18
N ASP A 331 1.34 -10.11 17.14
CA ASP A 331 2.03 -11.22 16.49
C ASP A 331 1.75 -11.25 14.97
N GLY A 332 1.96 -10.11 14.31
CA GLY A 332 1.86 -9.97 12.86
C GLY A 332 3.09 -10.52 12.13
N ARG A 333 2.95 -10.72 10.82
CA ARG A 333 3.99 -11.32 9.96
C ARG A 333 4.11 -10.59 8.64
N ILE A 334 5.32 -10.55 8.09
CA ILE A 334 5.57 -10.24 6.69
C ILE A 334 5.83 -11.56 5.97
N VAL A 335 5.07 -11.84 4.92
CA VAL A 335 5.08 -13.11 4.19
C VAL A 335 5.37 -12.86 2.72
N GLU A 336 6.06 -13.80 2.08
CA GLU A 336 6.23 -13.87 0.62
C GLU A 336 5.49 -15.07 0.04
N VAL A 337 4.93 -14.93 -1.15
CA VAL A 337 4.34 -16.03 -1.92
C VAL A 337 4.57 -15.84 -3.43
N ASN A 338 4.64 -16.93 -4.19
CA ASN A 338 4.63 -16.85 -5.65
C ASN A 338 3.31 -16.29 -6.17
N LEU A 339 3.30 -15.82 -7.42
CA LEU A 339 2.10 -15.29 -8.07
C LEU A 339 0.95 -16.31 -8.17
N ASP A 340 1.26 -17.61 -8.21
CA ASP A 340 0.29 -18.70 -8.23
C ASP A 340 -0.16 -19.16 -6.83
N GLY A 341 0.25 -18.47 -5.77
CA GLY A 341 -0.05 -18.82 -4.39
C GLY A 341 0.87 -19.89 -3.78
N THR A 342 1.77 -20.51 -4.57
CA THR A 342 2.69 -21.52 -4.04
C THR A 342 3.91 -20.90 -3.35
N GLY A 343 4.69 -21.71 -2.64
CA GLY A 343 5.99 -21.28 -2.09
C GLY A 343 5.90 -20.23 -0.98
N ARG A 344 4.76 -20.18 -0.27
CA ARG A 344 4.53 -19.29 0.85
C ARG A 344 5.63 -19.42 1.91
N THR A 345 6.25 -18.31 2.30
CA THR A 345 7.35 -18.25 3.26
C THR A 345 7.19 -17.05 4.18
N VAL A 346 7.25 -17.26 5.50
CA VAL A 346 7.30 -16.16 6.48
C VAL A 346 8.70 -15.55 6.45
N LEU A 347 8.78 -14.26 6.14
CA LEU A 347 10.04 -13.51 6.05
C LEU A 347 10.41 -12.88 7.39
N LEU A 348 9.42 -12.36 8.10
CA LEU A 348 9.57 -11.73 9.41
C LEU A 348 8.34 -12.05 10.26
N ASP A 349 8.56 -12.46 11.51
CA ASP A 349 7.51 -12.82 12.48
C ASP A 349 7.57 -11.90 13.70
N ASN A 350 6.47 -11.84 14.46
CA ASN A 350 6.29 -10.96 15.63
C ASN A 350 6.52 -9.47 15.31
N VAL A 351 5.91 -9.00 14.23
CA VAL A 351 6.01 -7.60 13.77
C VAL A 351 4.63 -7.04 13.44
N ASP A 352 4.28 -5.89 14.00
CA ASP A 352 3.06 -5.15 13.63
C ASP A 352 3.33 -4.21 12.47
N ALA A 353 3.51 -4.80 11.28
CA ALA A 353 3.70 -4.05 10.06
C ALA A 353 2.36 -3.44 9.59
N SER A 354 2.40 -2.19 9.10
CA SER A 354 1.21 -1.49 8.59
C SER A 354 1.21 -1.28 7.08
N SER A 355 2.38 -1.16 6.45
CA SER A 355 2.50 -1.00 4.99
C SER A 355 3.84 -1.48 4.48
N LEU A 356 3.87 -1.87 3.22
CA LEU A 356 5.05 -2.43 2.53
C LEU A 356 5.39 -1.61 1.28
N PHE A 357 6.66 -1.57 0.93
CA PHE A 357 7.17 -1.06 -0.34
C PHE A 357 8.45 -1.80 -0.73
N ALA A 358 8.54 -2.28 -1.96
CA ALA A 358 9.75 -2.96 -2.45
C ALA A 358 10.80 -1.92 -2.86
N VAL A 359 12.05 -2.09 -2.43
CA VAL A 359 13.17 -1.22 -2.80
C VAL A 359 14.32 -2.05 -3.34
N PRO A 360 15.14 -1.53 -4.26
CA PRO A 360 16.30 -2.27 -4.74
C PRO A 360 17.29 -2.47 -3.58
N ALA A 361 18.04 -3.58 -3.62
CA ALA A 361 19.03 -3.88 -2.59
C ALA A 361 20.03 -2.72 -2.35
N PRO A 362 20.53 -2.52 -1.11
CA PRO A 362 21.45 -1.43 -0.75
C PRO A 362 22.70 -1.33 -1.63
N SER A 363 23.23 -2.46 -2.12
CA SER A 363 24.36 -2.48 -3.04
C SER A 363 24.02 -1.84 -4.40
N ALA A 364 22.78 -2.01 -4.87
CA ALA A 364 22.26 -1.34 -6.06
C ALA A 364 21.94 0.15 -5.76
N LEU A 365 21.42 0.48 -4.57
CA LEU A 365 21.19 1.87 -4.15
C LEU A 365 22.49 2.68 -4.03
N ALA A 366 23.57 2.08 -3.49
CA ALA A 366 24.88 2.70 -3.43
C ALA A 366 25.45 2.94 -4.84
N LEU A 367 25.21 2.04 -5.78
CA LEU A 367 25.61 2.20 -7.19
C LEU A 367 24.80 3.30 -7.89
N LEU A 368 23.50 3.42 -7.61
CA LEU A 368 22.65 4.53 -8.09
C LEU A 368 23.11 5.87 -7.51
N GLY A 369 23.41 5.93 -6.21
CA GLY A 369 23.94 7.12 -5.55
C GLY A 369 25.30 7.56 -6.11
N LEU A 370 26.21 6.60 -6.35
CA LEU A 370 27.52 6.86 -6.96
C LEU A 370 27.42 7.22 -8.44
N GLY A 371 26.49 6.59 -9.18
CA GLY A 371 26.20 6.90 -10.59
C GLY A 371 25.62 8.31 -10.77
N GLY A 372 24.69 8.71 -9.89
CA GLY A 372 24.13 10.06 -9.84
C GLY A 372 25.19 11.12 -9.50
N LEU A 373 26.09 10.82 -8.58
CA LEU A 373 27.24 11.67 -8.25
C LEU A 373 28.24 11.79 -9.41
N ALA A 374 28.53 10.69 -10.13
CA ALA A 374 29.41 10.72 -11.30
C ALA A 374 28.78 11.51 -12.47
N ALA A 375 27.47 11.37 -12.68
CA ALA A 375 26.72 12.10 -13.70
C ALA A 375 26.62 13.60 -13.37
N SER A 376 26.41 13.98 -12.11
CA SER A 376 26.39 15.40 -11.69
C SER A 376 27.77 16.06 -11.76
N ARG A 377 28.84 15.30 -11.51
CA ARG A 377 30.23 15.78 -11.62
C ARG A 377 30.70 15.96 -13.06
N ARG A 378 30.11 15.24 -14.02
CA ARG A 378 30.39 15.39 -15.46
C ARG A 378 29.67 16.59 -16.10
N ARG A 379 28.69 17.18 -15.40
CA ARG A 379 27.97 18.39 -15.82
C ARG A 379 28.53 19.69 -15.21
N ARG A 380 29.66 19.64 -14.50
CA ARG A 380 30.38 20.83 -14.04
C ARG A 380 31.58 21.14 -14.91
#